data_AF-A0A699TYC4-F1
#
_entry.id   AF-A0A699TYC4-F1
#
_cell.length_a   1.000
_cell.length_b   1.000
_cell.length_c   1.000
_cell.angle_alpha   90.00
_cell.angle_beta   90.00
_cell.angle_gamma   90.00
#
_symmetry.space_group_name_H-M   'P 1'
#
loop_
_entity.id
_entity.type
_entity.pdbx_description
1 polymer ?
#
loop_
_entity_poly.entity_id
_entity_poly.type
_entity_poly.pdbx_seq_one_letter_code
_entity_poly.pdbx_strand_id
1 'polypeptide(L)'
;MLTLLIPGPKSPGKDIDVYLRPLIDELKVLWAKPGVETIDVATCLKFNMRVMVLWTINDFPARSSLSRWSGQVYNACPTCNEDTPSVRVLGKTAYVGHRRFLKKPHK
;
A
#
# COMPACT_ATOMS: atom_id res chain seq x y z
N MET A 1 19.76 2.70 -6.52
CA MET A 1 18.75 3.54 -7.21
C MET A 1 17.42 3.01 -6.75
N LEU A 2 16.55 3.80 -6.11
CA LEU A 2 15.21 3.31 -5.75
C LEU A 2 14.36 3.23 -7.03
N THR A 3 13.84 2.05 -7.35
CA THR A 3 13.11 1.83 -8.60
C THR A 3 11.86 2.71 -8.67
N LEU A 4 11.77 3.58 -9.69
CA LEU A 4 10.55 4.33 -9.99
C LEU A 4 9.69 3.52 -10.94
N LEU A 5 8.46 3.22 -10.53
CA LEU A 5 7.50 2.49 -11.34
C LEU A 5 6.37 3.40 -11.78
N ILE A 6 6.22 3.54 -13.11
CA ILE A 6 5.18 4.33 -13.74
C ILE A 6 4.11 3.34 -14.23
N PRO A 7 2.97 3.21 -13.55
CA PRO A 7 1.92 2.32 -14.00
C PRO A 7 1.35 2.81 -15.34
N GLY A 8 1.00 1.85 -16.20
CA GLY A 8 0.25 2.13 -17.42
C GLY A 8 -1.19 2.55 -17.12
N PRO A 9 -2.02 2.79 -18.15
CA PRO A 9 -3.40 3.26 -17.99
C PRO A 9 -4.34 2.29 -17.23
N LYS A 10 -3.88 1.06 -16.92
CA LYS A 10 -4.64 0.06 -16.15
C LYS A 10 -3.97 -0.18 -14.81
N SER A 11 -4.79 -0.34 -13.76
CA SER A 11 -4.30 -0.71 -12.44
C SER A 11 -3.67 -2.11 -12.48
N PRO A 12 -2.50 -2.31 -11.85
CA PRO A 12 -1.84 -3.62 -11.77
C PRO A 12 -2.63 -4.62 -10.93
N GLY A 13 -3.52 -4.14 -10.04
CA GLY A 13 -4.40 -5.00 -9.23
C GLY A 13 -3.62 -6.09 -8.47
N LYS A 14 -3.87 -7.36 -8.83
CA LYS A 14 -3.21 -8.51 -8.21
C LYS A 14 -1.71 -8.62 -8.54
N ASP A 15 -1.28 -8.04 -9.65
CA ASP A 15 0.11 -8.13 -10.15
C ASP A 15 1.00 -7.03 -9.55
N ILE A 16 0.49 -6.23 -8.59
CA ILE A 16 1.25 -5.17 -7.93
C ILE A 16 2.54 -5.70 -7.25
N ASP A 17 2.54 -6.95 -6.82
CA ASP A 17 3.69 -7.62 -6.23
C ASP A 17 4.84 -7.83 -7.22
N VAL A 18 4.53 -8.13 -8.49
CA VAL A 18 5.52 -8.21 -9.58
C VAL A 18 6.23 -6.88 -9.76
N TYR A 19 5.47 -5.79 -9.72
CA TYR A 19 6.01 -4.44 -9.83
C TYR A 19 6.83 -4.05 -8.60
N LEU A 20 6.45 -4.46 -7.39
CA LEU A 20 7.22 -4.13 -6.19
C LEU A 20 8.52 -4.92 -6.01
N ARG A 21 8.70 -6.01 -6.75
CA ARG A 21 9.84 -6.92 -6.58
C ARG A 21 11.21 -6.23 -6.70
N PRO A 22 11.48 -5.37 -7.70
CA PRO A 22 12.75 -4.64 -7.78
C PRO A 22 13.01 -3.74 -6.56
N LEU A 23 11.99 -3.01 -6.11
CA LEU A 23 12.07 -2.16 -4.91
C LEU A 23 12.38 -3.00 -3.66
N ILE A 24 11.71 -4.14 -3.49
CA ILE A 24 11.94 -5.04 -2.37
C ILE A 24 13.38 -5.56 -2.38
N ASP A 25 13.90 -5.94 -3.54
CA ASP A 25 15.25 -6.47 -3.65
C ASP A 25 16.31 -5.38 -3.38
N GLU A 26 16.09 -4.14 -3.82
CA GLU A 26 16.93 -2.99 -3.46
C GLU A 26 16.88 -2.69 -1.95
N LEU A 27 15.71 -2.72 -1.33
CA LEU A 27 15.56 -2.50 0.11
C LEU A 27 16.28 -3.57 0.94
N LYS A 28 16.27 -4.83 0.49
CA LYS A 28 17.05 -5.90 1.14
C LYS A 28 18.55 -5.62 1.07
N VAL A 29 19.05 -5.17 -0.08
CA VAL A 29 20.47 -4.79 -0.26
C VAL A 29 20.82 -3.62 0.65
N LEU A 30 19.98 -2.58 0.68
CA LEU A 30 20.18 -1.40 1.55
C LEU A 30 20.14 -1.75 3.04
N TRP A 31 19.35 -2.75 3.45
CA TRP A 31 19.25 -3.14 4.86
C TRP A 31 20.33 -4.12 5.32
N ALA A 32 20.85 -4.96 4.42
CA ALA A 32 21.89 -5.94 4.74
C ALA A 32 23.12 -5.28 5.38
N LYS A 33 23.86 -6.00 6.22
CA LYS A 33 25.14 -5.50 6.76
C LYS A 33 26.25 -5.71 5.72
N PRO A 34 27.13 -4.72 5.48
CA PRO A 34 27.28 -3.44 6.20
C PRO A 34 26.32 -2.32 5.77
N GLY A 35 25.62 -2.47 4.65
CA GLY A 35 24.79 -1.46 3.99
C GLY A 35 25.34 -1.21 2.59
N VAL A 36 25.08 -0.03 2.03
CA VAL A 36 25.67 0.39 0.76
C VAL A 36 26.56 1.61 1.00
N GLU A 37 27.79 1.58 0.48
CA GLU A 37 28.70 2.74 0.52
C GLU A 37 28.09 3.90 -0.26
N THR A 38 28.00 5.07 0.36
CA THR A 38 27.55 6.31 -0.26
C THR A 38 28.41 7.48 0.21
N ILE A 39 28.25 8.63 -0.44
CA ILE A 39 28.97 9.86 -0.14
C ILE A 39 27.97 10.88 0.43
N ASP A 40 28.29 11.44 1.58
CA ASP A 40 27.61 12.64 2.07
C ASP A 40 28.12 13.85 1.30
N VAL A 41 27.23 14.54 0.57
CA VAL A 41 27.59 15.70 -0.27
C VAL A 41 28.06 16.89 0.58
N ALA A 42 27.57 17.02 1.82
CA ALA A 42 27.94 18.16 2.66
C ALA A 42 29.36 18.03 3.24
N THR A 43 29.77 16.81 3.58
CA THR A 43 31.08 16.52 4.20
C THR A 43 32.09 15.90 3.25
N CYS A 44 31.64 15.46 2.06
CA CYS A 44 32.41 14.67 1.10
C CYS A 44 32.98 13.35 1.69
N LEU A 45 32.42 12.86 2.80
CA LEU A 45 32.86 11.62 3.44
C LEU A 45 32.05 10.42 2.96
N LYS A 46 32.74 9.27 2.90
CA LYS A 46 32.10 7.98 2.63
C LYS A 46 31.53 7.40 3.91
N PHE A 47 30.33 6.85 3.83
CA PHE A 47 29.70 6.10 4.91
C PHE A 47 28.83 4.97 4.36
N ASN A 48 28.53 3.98 5.21
CA ASN A 48 27.60 2.91 4.86
C ASN A 48 26.17 3.32 5.22
N MET A 49 25.35 3.55 4.20
CA MET A 49 23.94 3.87 4.36
C MET A 49 23.13 2.59 4.54
N ARG A 50 22.19 2.63 5.49
CA ARG A 50 21.13 1.64 5.62
C ARG A 50 19.78 2.31 5.53
N VAL A 51 18.85 1.67 4.84
CA VAL A 51 17.50 2.22 4.59
C VAL A 51 16.45 1.22 5.06
N MET A 52 15.39 1.73 5.66
CA MET A 52 14.21 0.95 6.05
C MET A 52 12.94 1.74 5.68
N VAL A 53 11.90 1.03 5.26
CA VAL A 53 10.58 1.62 5.01
C VAL A 53 9.81 1.69 6.33
N LEU A 54 9.32 2.87 6.68
CA LEU A 54 8.54 3.09 7.90
C LEU A 54 7.03 2.96 7.66
N TRP A 55 6.52 3.65 6.63
CA TRP A 55 5.12 3.57 6.19
C TRP A 55 5.00 3.86 4.69
N THR A 56 3.87 3.46 4.10
CA THR A 56 3.50 3.81 2.72
C THR A 56 2.23 4.67 2.74
N ILE A 57 2.15 5.67 1.85
CA ILE A 57 0.97 6.52 1.67
C ILE A 57 0.22 5.97 0.45
N ASN A 58 -0.99 5.44 0.67
CA ASN A 58 -1.79 4.81 -0.36
C ASN A 58 -3.23 5.29 -0.28
N ASP A 59 -3.88 5.39 -1.43
CA ASP A 59 -5.34 5.49 -1.48
C ASP A 59 -5.98 4.14 -1.09
N PHE A 60 -7.30 4.11 -0.98
CA PHE A 60 -8.01 2.92 -0.53
C PHE A 60 -7.85 1.70 -1.47
N PRO A 61 -7.99 1.85 -2.81
CA PRO A 61 -7.72 0.76 -3.74
C PRO A 61 -6.28 0.23 -3.69
N ALA A 62 -5.27 1.09 -3.67
CA ALA A 62 -3.87 0.66 -3.61
C ALA A 62 -3.57 -0.04 -2.29
N ARG A 63 -4.06 0.49 -1.17
CA ARG A 63 -3.91 -0.16 0.15
C ARG A 63 -4.46 -1.58 0.12
N SER A 64 -5.64 -1.79 -0.47
CA SER A 64 -6.23 -3.12 -0.55
C SER A 64 -5.39 -4.11 -1.35
N SER A 65 -4.79 -3.65 -2.45
CA SER A 65 -3.93 -4.47 -3.30
C SER A 65 -2.63 -4.83 -2.59
N LEU A 66 -2.03 -3.86 -1.88
CA LEU A 66 -0.76 -4.03 -1.16
C LEU A 66 -0.87 -4.91 0.09
N SER A 67 -1.94 -4.76 0.87
CA SER A 67 -2.15 -5.58 2.06
C SER A 67 -2.80 -6.93 1.77
N ARG A 68 -3.05 -7.23 0.48
CA ARG A 68 -3.89 -8.37 0.04
C ARG A 68 -5.24 -8.39 0.75
N TRP A 69 -5.73 -7.22 1.14
CA TRP A 69 -7.01 -7.08 1.82
C TRP A 69 -8.15 -7.27 0.82
N SER A 70 -9.29 -7.75 1.32
CA SER A 70 -10.49 -7.98 0.52
C SER A 70 -11.20 -6.67 0.15
N GLY A 71 -10.49 -5.73 -0.49
CA GLY A 71 -11.01 -4.40 -0.85
C GLY A 71 -12.16 -4.38 -1.86
N GLN A 72 -12.59 -5.54 -2.35
CA GLN A 72 -13.63 -5.69 -3.38
C GLN A 72 -14.75 -6.66 -2.99
N VAL A 73 -14.79 -7.13 -1.74
CA VAL A 73 -15.74 -8.16 -1.28
C VAL A 73 -16.39 -7.71 0.03
N TYR A 74 -17.18 -8.57 0.67
CA TYR A 74 -17.99 -8.25 1.84
C TYR A 74 -17.23 -7.58 3.00
N ASN A 75 -15.90 -7.75 3.11
CA ASN A 75 -15.08 -7.24 4.22
C ASN A 75 -14.16 -6.07 3.82
N ALA A 76 -14.56 -5.24 2.85
CA ALA A 76 -13.66 -4.19 2.35
C ALA A 76 -13.29 -3.12 3.38
N CYS A 77 -14.14 -2.82 4.37
CA CYS A 77 -13.81 -1.81 5.38
C CYS A 77 -12.74 -2.36 6.34
N PRO A 78 -11.53 -1.75 6.41
CA PRO A 78 -10.48 -2.21 7.31
C PRO A 78 -10.82 -1.97 8.79
N THR A 79 -11.77 -1.07 9.07
CA THR A 79 -12.22 -0.77 10.44
C THR A 79 -13.31 -1.73 10.90
N CYS A 80 -14.27 -2.05 10.02
CA CYS A 80 -15.39 -2.92 10.37
C CYS A 80 -15.09 -4.40 10.14
N ASN A 81 -14.21 -4.72 9.18
CA ASN A 81 -13.87 -6.08 8.77
C ASN A 81 -15.11 -6.95 8.51
N GLU A 82 -15.36 -8.01 9.30
CA GLU A 82 -16.51 -8.91 9.18
C GLU A 82 -17.84 -8.21 9.49
N ASP A 83 -17.81 -7.14 10.28
CA ASP A 83 -18.99 -6.33 10.61
C ASP A 83 -19.33 -5.32 9.51
N THR A 84 -18.64 -5.37 8.36
CA THR A 84 -18.88 -4.48 7.22
C THR A 84 -20.29 -4.72 6.68
N PRO A 85 -21.22 -3.75 6.84
CA PRO A 85 -22.56 -3.89 6.31
C PRO A 85 -22.51 -3.89 4.77
N SER A 86 -22.74 -5.05 4.18
CA SER A 86 -22.69 -5.24 2.73
C SER A 86 -23.79 -6.18 2.25
N VAL A 87 -24.28 -5.95 1.04
CA VAL A 87 -25.36 -6.72 0.41
C VAL A 87 -25.05 -6.92 -1.06
N ARG A 88 -25.48 -8.05 -1.63
CA ARG A 88 -25.31 -8.31 -3.07
C ARG A 88 -26.46 -7.68 -3.86
N VAL A 89 -26.15 -6.77 -4.77
CA VAL A 89 -27.11 -6.07 -5.64
C VAL A 89 -26.68 -6.27 -7.09
N LEU A 90 -27.54 -6.88 -7.91
CA LEU A 90 -27.31 -7.11 -9.34
C LEU A 90 -25.92 -7.71 -9.65
N GLY A 91 -25.50 -8.69 -8.85
CA GLY A 91 -24.21 -9.38 -9.01
C GLY A 91 -22.99 -8.67 -8.44
N LYS A 92 -23.13 -7.42 -7.93
CA LYS A 92 -22.06 -6.66 -7.28
C LYS A 92 -22.27 -6.58 -5.77
N THR A 93 -21.19 -6.44 -5.01
CA THR A 93 -21.27 -6.14 -3.57
C THR A 93 -21.47 -4.64 -3.38
N ALA A 94 -22.60 -4.25 -2.79
CA ALA A 94 -22.88 -2.89 -2.37
C ALA A 94 -22.66 -2.77 -0.86
N TYR A 95 -21.90 -1.77 -0.45
CA TYR A 95 -21.75 -1.43 0.96
C TYR A 95 -22.93 -0.54 1.38
N VAL A 96 -23.62 -0.93 2.44
CA VAL A 96 -24.81 -0.24 2.96
C VAL A 96 -24.53 0.30 4.34
N GLY A 97 -25.26 1.30 4.84
CA GLY A 97 -25.02 1.78 6.21
C GLY A 97 -23.76 2.64 6.40
N HIS A 98 -23.28 3.31 5.34
CA HIS A 98 -22.19 4.32 5.36
C HIS A 98 -22.41 5.51 6.34
N ARG A 99 -23.53 5.49 7.07
CA ARG A 99 -23.96 6.32 8.20
C ARG A 99 -23.28 6.12 9.54
N ARG A 100 -22.74 4.93 9.82
CA ARG A 100 -22.54 4.47 11.20
C ARG A 100 -21.70 5.39 12.09
N PHE A 101 -20.75 6.13 11.52
CA PHE A 101 -19.84 7.02 12.27
C PHE A 101 -20.20 8.52 12.20
N LEU A 102 -21.26 8.90 11.47
CA LEU A 102 -21.73 10.28 11.43
C LEU A 102 -22.82 10.50 12.48
N LYS A 103 -22.73 11.59 13.24
CA LYS A 103 -23.81 11.98 14.17
C LYS A 103 -25.09 12.28 13.37
N LYS A 104 -26.24 11.90 13.91
CA LYS A 104 -27.54 12.39 13.40
C LYS A 104 -27.51 13.94 13.43
N PRO A 105 -28.02 14.65 12.40
CA PRO A 105 -28.95 14.20 11.36
C PRO A 105 -28.31 14.00 9.97
N HIS A 106 -27.03 13.64 9.87
CA HIS A 106 -26.36 13.55 8.56
C HIS A 106 -27.12 12.64 7.58
N LYS A 107 -27.64 13.30 6.54
CA LYS A 107 -28.47 12.75 5.46
C LYS A 107 -27.67 12.40 4.23
#